data_AF-A0AAD7TJ33-F1
#
_entry.id   AF-A0AAD7TJ33-F1
#
_cell.length_a   1.000
_cell.length_b   1.000
_cell.length_c   1.000
_cell.angle_alpha   90.00
_cell.angle_beta   90.00
_cell.angle_gamma   90.00
#
_symmetry.space_group_name_H-M   'P 1'
#
loop_
_entity.id
_entity.type
_entity.pdbx_description
1 polymer ?
#
loop_
_entity_poly.entity_id
_entity_poly.type
_entity_poly.pdbx_seq_one_letter_code
_entity_poly.pdbx_strand_id
1 'polypeptide(L)'
;MLKFTTWAELAERYPPLTDEETKAFGTSKSNIVCMVNDFRVDFVHGWKRSPLNLHARDLFIQDLLQCIKGGAFDFGAQVVPLITEAHIESAIDSHMEHCRRKYQEAYNDLQWDSADEAEAGKKADQARKLEKEKKRKAINSRKKTLFEARLSVVFYMGLERHSVLFDKLSPQNMSGDETDGPSRKLPMAYRIIEASWQSDALKTFFRALDVKYRRDWEKPKGLQRAKGGNAPRTRITRADGRIEVGYAPCGLWRNCYNEEWLRSLASYQKRALQIVNSDYDFDLTTEDDDGTDSGSGEEDIPMEENEDADSADEVEGEL
;
A
#
# COMPACT_ATOMS: atom_id res chain seq x y z
N MET A 1 21.12 22.40 -15.64
CA MET A 1 20.80 21.63 -14.42
C MET A 1 21.96 20.75 -13.94
N LEU A 2 22.57 19.81 -14.68
CA LEU A 2 23.72 19.03 -14.15
C LEU A 2 25.13 19.50 -14.56
N LYS A 3 25.27 20.19 -15.70
CA LYS A 3 26.53 20.84 -16.18
C LYS A 3 27.78 19.92 -16.06
N PHE A 4 27.81 18.83 -16.81
CA PHE A 4 28.93 17.89 -16.88
C PHE A 4 29.33 17.62 -18.34
N THR A 5 30.59 17.23 -18.56
CA THR A 5 31.11 16.84 -19.88
C THR A 5 31.33 15.34 -20.00
N THR A 6 31.71 14.68 -18.90
CA THR A 6 31.94 13.23 -18.85
C THR A 6 31.18 12.58 -17.69
N TRP A 7 30.87 11.29 -17.82
CA TRP A 7 30.19 10.55 -16.75
C TRP A 7 31.05 10.38 -15.50
N ALA A 8 32.37 10.35 -15.64
CA ALA A 8 33.31 10.32 -14.52
C ALA A 8 33.25 11.62 -13.70
N GLU A 9 33.28 12.78 -14.38
CA GLU A 9 33.10 14.10 -13.73
C GLU A 9 31.77 14.16 -12.98
N LEU A 10 30.69 13.63 -13.56
CA LEU A 10 29.39 13.59 -12.91
C LEU A 10 29.39 12.68 -11.67
N ALA A 11 30.06 11.52 -11.74
CA ALA A 11 30.17 10.58 -10.63
C ALA A 11 30.99 11.13 -9.46
N GLU A 12 32.09 11.83 -9.76
CA GLU A 12 32.92 12.51 -8.77
C GLU A 12 32.19 13.69 -8.13
N ARG A 13 31.51 14.51 -8.93
CA ARG A 13 30.79 15.70 -8.45
C ARG A 13 29.53 15.36 -7.63
N TYR A 14 28.83 14.31 -8.02
CA TYR A 14 27.59 13.87 -7.38
C TYR A 14 27.70 12.40 -6.99
N PRO A 15 28.47 12.06 -5.95
CA PRO A 15 28.57 10.69 -5.48
C PRO A 15 27.19 10.19 -4.99
N PRO A 16 26.98 8.86 -5.00
CA PRO A 16 25.75 8.26 -4.50
C PRO A 16 25.49 8.68 -3.05
N LEU A 17 24.24 8.95 -2.71
CA LEU A 17 23.90 9.24 -1.32
C LEU A 17 24.07 7.99 -0.46
N THR A 18 24.31 8.20 0.82
CA THR A 18 24.17 7.15 1.82
C THR A 18 22.69 6.89 2.13
N ASP A 19 22.39 5.73 2.72
CA ASP A 19 21.03 5.40 3.20
C ASP A 19 20.54 6.41 4.25
N GLU A 20 21.46 7.00 5.04
CA GLU A 20 21.16 7.99 6.08
C GLU A 20 20.80 9.34 5.47
N GLU A 21 21.60 9.81 4.50
CA GLU A 21 21.33 11.03 3.74
C GLU A 21 20.01 10.95 2.97
N THR A 22 19.75 9.80 2.34
CA THR A 22 18.50 9.56 1.61
C THR A 22 17.28 9.63 2.53
N LYS A 23 17.40 9.14 3.77
CA LYS A 23 16.34 9.23 4.79
C LYS A 23 16.22 10.63 5.39
N ALA A 24 17.33 11.35 5.51
CA ALA A 24 17.34 12.70 6.06
C ALA A 24 16.77 13.73 5.06
N PHE A 25 16.78 13.45 3.76
CA PHE A 25 16.28 14.37 2.73
C PHE A 25 14.85 14.85 2.99
N GLY A 26 14.65 16.17 2.95
CA GLY A 26 13.37 16.81 3.26
C GLY A 26 13.10 17.03 4.76
N THR A 27 14.01 16.60 5.65
CA THR A 27 13.98 16.95 7.08
C THR A 27 14.90 18.12 7.37
N SER A 28 14.72 18.76 8.53
CA SER A 28 15.59 19.85 9.01
C SER A 28 17.07 19.46 9.18
N LYS A 29 17.39 18.16 9.13
CA LYS A 29 18.76 17.64 9.25
C LYS A 29 19.45 17.41 7.91
N SER A 30 18.79 17.64 6.78
CA SER A 30 19.41 17.46 5.46
C SER A 30 20.22 18.67 5.04
N ASN A 31 21.48 18.46 4.69
CA ASN A 31 22.29 19.46 3.98
C ASN A 31 22.15 19.36 2.46
N ILE A 32 21.32 18.43 1.96
CA ILE A 32 21.17 18.17 0.53
C ILE A 32 20.10 19.08 -0.01
N VAL A 33 20.52 19.98 -0.89
CA VAL A 33 19.66 20.89 -1.62
C VAL A 33 19.44 20.34 -3.03
N CYS A 34 18.21 20.45 -3.53
CA CYS A 34 17.90 20.27 -4.93
C CYS A 34 16.99 21.42 -5.35
N MET A 35 17.51 22.31 -6.18
CA MET A 35 16.81 23.48 -6.71
C MET A 35 17.09 23.60 -8.21
N VAL A 36 16.38 24.49 -8.91
CA VAL A 36 16.61 24.72 -10.36
C VAL A 36 18.08 25.10 -10.66
N ASN A 37 18.69 25.92 -9.80
CA ASN A 37 20.08 26.36 -9.95
C ASN A 37 21.12 25.39 -9.38
N ASP A 38 20.69 24.51 -8.47
CA ASP A 38 21.53 23.50 -7.82
C ASP A 38 20.83 22.14 -7.92
N PHE A 39 20.70 21.67 -9.16
CA PHE A 39 19.92 20.49 -9.47
C PHE A 39 20.75 19.24 -9.17
N ARG A 40 20.20 18.34 -8.35
CA ARG A 40 20.87 17.10 -7.95
C ARG A 40 19.96 15.90 -8.15
N VAL A 41 20.56 14.82 -8.67
CA VAL A 41 19.91 13.52 -8.86
C VAL A 41 20.80 12.44 -8.26
N ASP A 42 20.18 11.45 -7.61
CA ASP A 42 20.85 10.23 -7.22
C ASP A 42 20.65 9.15 -8.28
N PHE A 43 21.74 8.77 -8.94
CA PHE A 43 21.74 7.79 -10.03
C PHE A 43 21.75 6.33 -9.54
N VAL A 44 21.99 6.09 -8.25
CA VAL A 44 22.04 4.75 -7.63
C VAL A 44 20.70 4.42 -6.96
N HIS A 45 20.17 5.29 -6.13
CA HIS A 45 18.86 5.12 -5.48
C HIS A 45 17.72 5.21 -6.50
N GLY A 46 16.60 4.51 -6.27
CA GLY A 46 15.54 4.38 -7.28
C GLY A 46 14.97 5.72 -7.75
N TRP A 47 14.90 5.93 -9.08
CA TRP A 47 14.42 7.18 -9.71
C TRP A 47 13.00 7.56 -9.25
N LYS A 48 12.06 6.60 -9.31
CA LYS A 48 10.65 6.82 -8.93
C LYS A 48 10.35 6.58 -7.46
N ARG A 49 11.37 6.43 -6.61
CA ARG A 49 11.20 5.97 -5.22
C ARG A 49 11.98 6.78 -4.21
N SER A 50 13.16 7.28 -4.58
CA SER A 50 13.95 8.12 -3.69
C SER A 50 13.28 9.49 -3.53
N PRO A 51 13.11 9.98 -2.29
CA PRO A 51 12.56 11.31 -2.04
C PRO A 51 13.28 12.43 -2.81
N LEU A 52 14.62 12.40 -2.85
CA LEU A 52 15.41 13.35 -3.63
C LEU A 52 15.05 13.30 -5.11
N ASN A 53 15.00 12.11 -5.69
CA ASN A 53 14.73 11.94 -7.11
C ASN A 53 13.30 12.31 -7.48
N LEU A 54 12.33 12.03 -6.63
CA LEU A 54 10.95 12.47 -6.82
C LEU A 54 10.86 14.01 -6.80
N HIS A 55 11.58 14.67 -5.89
CA HIS A 55 11.64 16.12 -5.85
C HIS A 55 12.34 16.70 -7.09
N ALA A 56 13.50 16.15 -7.48
CA ALA A 56 14.22 16.55 -8.69
C ALA A 56 13.37 16.37 -9.95
N ARG A 57 12.60 15.28 -10.03
CA ARG A 57 11.67 15.00 -11.11
C ARG A 57 10.54 16.04 -11.19
N ASP A 58 9.88 16.34 -10.08
CA ASP A 58 8.85 17.39 -10.02
C ASP A 58 9.42 18.76 -10.40
N LEU A 59 10.58 19.13 -9.84
CA LEU A 59 11.26 20.39 -10.19
C LEU A 59 11.57 20.48 -11.69
N PHE A 60 12.11 19.41 -12.28
CA PHE A 60 12.41 19.38 -13.71
C PHE A 60 11.15 19.52 -14.56
N ILE A 61 10.07 18.79 -14.22
CA ILE A 61 8.81 18.85 -14.97
C ILE A 61 8.21 20.25 -14.91
N GLN A 62 8.17 20.86 -13.72
CA GLN A 62 7.61 22.20 -13.53
C GLN A 62 8.44 23.27 -14.25
N ASP A 63 9.77 23.22 -14.13
CA ASP A 63 10.67 24.17 -14.80
C ASP A 63 10.58 24.04 -16.32
N LEU A 64 10.63 22.82 -16.87
CA LEU A 64 10.53 22.60 -18.30
C LEU A 64 9.17 23.05 -18.84
N LEU A 65 8.08 22.74 -18.14
CA LEU A 65 6.74 23.19 -18.54
C LEU A 65 6.63 24.72 -18.52
N GLN A 66 7.26 25.38 -17.53
CA GLN A 66 7.32 26.83 -17.45
C GLN A 66 8.14 27.42 -18.60
N CYS A 67 9.29 26.84 -18.94
CA CYS A 67 10.10 27.24 -20.09
C CYS A 67 9.33 27.09 -21.42
N ILE A 68 8.61 26.00 -21.62
CA ILE A 68 7.79 25.76 -22.81
C ILE A 68 6.69 26.82 -22.93
N LYS A 69 5.95 27.08 -21.84
CA LYS A 69 4.92 28.12 -21.81
C LYS A 69 5.48 29.53 -21.96
N GLY A 70 6.71 29.75 -21.50
CA GLY A 70 7.42 31.02 -21.61
C GLY A 70 8.07 31.27 -22.98
N GLY A 71 7.92 30.35 -23.95
CA GLY A 71 8.47 30.51 -25.29
C GLY A 71 9.99 30.30 -25.37
N ALA A 72 10.59 29.60 -24.41
CA ALA A 72 12.01 29.22 -24.48
C ALA A 72 12.29 28.21 -25.61
N PHE A 73 11.24 27.58 -26.15
CA PHE A 73 11.29 26.65 -27.26
C PHE A 73 10.38 27.13 -28.39
N ASP A 74 10.83 26.94 -29.64
CA ASP A 74 10.09 27.31 -30.85
C ASP A 74 9.06 26.24 -31.22
N PHE A 75 8.09 26.03 -30.33
CA PHE A 75 6.93 25.19 -30.62
C PHE A 75 5.82 26.03 -31.23
N GLY A 76 5.15 25.51 -32.25
CA GLY A 76 3.93 26.12 -32.76
C GLY A 76 2.90 26.28 -31.63
N ALA A 77 2.18 27.40 -31.60
CA ALA A 77 1.20 27.72 -30.55
C ALA A 77 0.13 26.63 -30.35
N GLN A 78 -0.20 25.89 -31.40
CA GLN A 78 -1.12 24.76 -31.39
C GLN A 78 -0.57 23.51 -30.69
N VAL A 79 0.76 23.38 -30.58
CA VAL A 79 1.43 22.20 -29.99
C VAL A 79 1.61 22.37 -28.49
N VAL A 80 1.88 23.59 -28.01
CA VAL A 80 2.13 23.88 -26.58
C VAL A 80 1.03 23.31 -25.66
N PRO A 81 -0.28 23.45 -25.95
CA PRO A 81 -1.34 22.86 -25.12
C PRO A 81 -1.35 21.33 -25.10
N LEU A 82 -0.77 20.67 -26.10
CA LEU A 82 -0.69 19.22 -26.19
C LEU A 82 0.47 18.65 -25.35
N ILE A 83 1.43 19.49 -24.95
CA ILE A 83 2.54 19.09 -24.08
C ILE A 83 2.07 19.17 -22.63
N THR A 84 1.74 18.02 -22.07
CA THR A 84 1.27 17.88 -20.69
C THR A 84 2.43 17.47 -19.77
N GLU A 85 2.23 17.61 -18.47
CA GLU A 85 3.16 17.10 -17.46
C GLU A 85 3.44 15.60 -17.67
N ALA A 86 2.42 14.82 -18.01
CA ALA A 86 2.54 13.37 -18.25
C ALA A 86 3.47 13.04 -19.43
N HIS A 87 3.45 13.84 -20.50
CA HIS A 87 4.37 13.66 -21.63
C HIS A 87 5.82 13.91 -21.22
N ILE A 88 6.07 14.99 -20.48
CA ILE A 88 7.40 15.33 -19.96
C ILE A 88 7.88 14.25 -18.99
N GLU A 89 7.00 13.81 -18.09
CA GLU A 89 7.23 12.77 -17.10
C GLU A 89 7.68 11.46 -17.75
N SER A 90 6.97 11.01 -18.80
CA SER A 90 7.34 9.81 -19.54
C SER A 90 8.70 9.96 -20.23
N ALA A 91 8.97 11.12 -20.83
CA ALA A 91 10.23 11.36 -21.54
C ALA A 91 11.44 11.35 -20.59
N ILE A 92 11.35 12.03 -19.44
CA ILE A 92 12.44 12.04 -18.45
C ILE A 92 12.64 10.66 -17.82
N ASP A 93 11.58 9.91 -17.56
CA ASP A 93 11.69 8.57 -16.99
C ASP A 93 12.51 7.63 -17.88
N SER A 94 12.24 7.63 -19.19
CA SER A 94 13.02 6.84 -20.16
C SER A 94 14.46 7.33 -20.28
N HIS A 95 14.69 8.65 -20.29
CA HIS A 95 16.04 9.20 -20.35
C HIS A 95 16.87 8.84 -19.11
N MET A 96 16.25 8.84 -17.92
CA MET A 96 16.92 8.54 -16.67
C MET A 96 17.41 7.10 -16.57
N GLU A 97 16.79 6.14 -17.25
CA GLU A 97 17.32 4.76 -17.32
C GLU A 97 18.70 4.74 -18.01
N HIS A 98 18.84 5.46 -19.12
CA HIS A 98 20.12 5.61 -19.81
C HIS A 98 21.17 6.29 -18.92
N CYS A 99 20.82 7.42 -18.31
CA CYS A 99 21.74 8.19 -17.49
C CYS A 99 22.25 7.40 -16.29
N ARG A 100 21.37 6.65 -15.62
CA ARG A 100 21.75 5.81 -14.48
C ARG A 100 22.71 4.70 -14.87
N ARG A 101 22.47 4.03 -16.00
CA ARG A 101 23.37 3.00 -16.49
C ARG A 101 24.76 3.57 -16.76
N LYS A 102 24.83 4.70 -17.47
CA LYS A 102 26.11 5.35 -17.79
C LYS A 102 26.84 5.87 -16.56
N TYR A 103 26.12 6.43 -15.61
CA TYR A 103 26.68 6.80 -14.32
C TYR A 103 27.24 5.59 -13.57
N GLN A 104 26.51 4.47 -13.51
CA GLN A 104 26.95 3.27 -12.80
C GLN A 104 28.18 2.64 -13.44
N GLU A 105 28.27 2.62 -14.77
CA GLU A 105 29.49 2.22 -15.51
C GLU A 105 30.69 3.05 -15.00
N ALA A 106 30.59 4.38 -15.08
CA ALA A 106 31.67 5.28 -14.66
C ALA A 106 32.00 5.20 -13.16
N TYR A 107 31.00 5.05 -12.29
CA TYR A 107 31.19 4.98 -10.84
C TYR A 107 31.86 3.67 -10.40
N ASN A 108 31.48 2.55 -11.01
CA ASN A 108 32.08 1.25 -10.68
C ASN A 108 33.56 1.20 -11.11
N ASP A 109 33.88 1.82 -12.25
CA ASP A 109 35.27 1.92 -12.75
C ASP A 109 36.17 2.72 -11.78
N LEU A 110 35.58 3.59 -10.93
CA LEU A 110 36.31 4.36 -9.91
C LEU A 110 36.44 3.65 -8.56
N GLN A 111 35.60 2.65 -8.26
CA GLN A 111 35.45 2.12 -6.90
C GLN A 111 36.26 0.85 -6.60
N TRP A 112 36.56 0.03 -7.61
CA TRP A 112 37.13 -1.31 -7.39
C TRP A 112 38.50 -1.45 -8.05
N ASP A 113 39.53 -1.60 -7.22
CA ASP A 113 40.92 -1.79 -7.67
C ASP A 113 41.19 -3.23 -8.17
N SER A 114 40.33 -4.20 -7.80
CA SER A 114 40.46 -5.60 -8.23
C SER A 114 39.12 -6.28 -8.56
N ALA A 115 39.17 -7.25 -9.47
CA ALA A 115 38.00 -7.99 -9.93
C ALA A 115 37.36 -8.87 -8.83
N ASP A 116 38.17 -9.39 -7.90
CA ASP A 116 37.73 -10.35 -6.87
C ASP A 116 36.88 -9.67 -5.79
N GLU A 117 37.26 -8.46 -5.36
CA GLU A 117 36.50 -7.67 -4.38
C GLU A 117 35.13 -7.26 -4.96
N ALA A 118 35.11 -6.87 -6.23
CA ALA A 118 33.88 -6.55 -6.93
C ALA A 118 32.92 -7.75 -7.02
N GLU A 119 33.42 -8.97 -7.22
CA GLU A 119 32.59 -10.18 -7.29
C GLU A 119 32.03 -10.58 -5.92
N ALA A 120 32.84 -10.57 -4.87
CA ALA A 120 32.40 -10.89 -3.51
C ALA A 120 31.31 -9.92 -3.02
N GLY A 121 31.49 -8.61 -3.25
CA GLY A 121 30.49 -7.59 -2.94
C GLY A 121 29.16 -7.82 -3.67
N LYS A 122 29.21 -8.11 -4.98
CA LYS A 122 28.02 -8.43 -5.80
C LYS A 122 27.24 -9.62 -5.24
N LYS A 123 27.94 -10.69 -4.83
CA LYS A 123 27.31 -11.91 -4.30
C LYS A 123 26.61 -11.67 -2.95
N ALA A 124 27.26 -10.97 -2.03
CA ALA A 124 26.68 -10.61 -0.74
C ALA A 124 25.42 -9.74 -0.92
N ASP A 125 25.49 -8.77 -1.84
CA ASP A 125 24.36 -7.91 -2.17
C ASP A 125 23.20 -8.67 -2.80
N GLN A 126 23.49 -9.63 -3.68
CA GLN A 126 22.47 -10.48 -4.28
C GLN A 126 21.74 -11.31 -3.22
N ALA A 127 22.48 -11.93 -2.28
CA ALA A 127 21.88 -12.70 -1.19
C ALA A 127 20.96 -11.83 -0.32
N ARG A 128 21.42 -10.62 0.05
CA ARG A 128 20.65 -9.64 0.83
C ARG A 128 19.39 -9.17 0.08
N LYS A 129 19.47 -8.96 -1.23
CA LYS A 129 18.32 -8.60 -2.09
C LYS A 129 17.30 -9.73 -2.10
N LEU A 130 17.73 -10.98 -2.32
CA LEU A 130 16.83 -12.15 -2.34
C LEU A 130 16.08 -12.33 -1.02
N GLU A 131 16.74 -12.17 0.12
CA GLU A 131 16.08 -12.27 1.43
C GLU A 131 15.03 -11.17 1.63
N LYS A 132 15.37 -9.91 1.31
CA LYS A 132 14.44 -8.78 1.36
C LYS A 132 13.22 -9.02 0.46
N GLU A 133 13.42 -9.58 -0.73
CA GLU A 133 12.33 -9.90 -1.65
C GLU A 133 11.40 -11.00 -1.13
N LYS A 134 11.94 -12.06 -0.54
CA LYS A 134 11.13 -13.12 0.10
C LYS A 134 10.25 -12.54 1.20
N LYS A 135 10.81 -11.69 2.07
CA LYS A 135 10.04 -10.99 3.12
C LYS A 135 8.95 -10.09 2.53
N ARG A 136 9.28 -9.30 1.50
CA ARG A 136 8.32 -8.43 0.81
C ARG A 136 7.18 -9.21 0.15
N LYS A 137 7.47 -10.33 -0.52
CA LYS A 137 6.45 -11.20 -1.14
C LYS A 137 5.48 -11.75 -0.11
N ALA A 138 5.98 -12.20 1.05
CA ALA A 138 5.14 -12.68 2.14
C ALA A 138 4.23 -11.58 2.70
N ILE A 139 4.75 -10.37 2.93
CA ILE A 139 3.95 -9.22 3.40
C ILE A 139 2.88 -8.84 2.37
N ASN A 140 3.25 -8.72 1.10
CA ASN A 140 2.33 -8.36 0.02
C ASN A 140 1.23 -9.41 -0.17
N SER A 141 1.55 -10.69 -0.02
CA SER A 141 0.56 -11.77 -0.06
C SER A 141 -0.49 -11.61 1.04
N ARG A 142 -0.07 -11.33 2.29
CA ARG A 142 -1.02 -11.08 3.40
C ARG A 142 -1.88 -9.85 3.15
N LYS A 143 -1.27 -8.76 2.70
CA LYS A 143 -1.97 -7.53 2.34
C LYS A 143 -3.00 -7.75 1.21
N LYS A 144 -2.68 -8.61 0.23
CA LYS A 144 -3.60 -9.02 -0.83
C LYS A 144 -4.80 -9.80 -0.30
N THR A 145 -4.56 -10.84 0.52
CA THR A 145 -5.66 -11.60 1.14
C THR A 145 -6.57 -10.71 1.97
N LEU A 146 -6.00 -9.74 2.70
CA LEU A 146 -6.77 -8.80 3.50
C LEU A 146 -7.63 -7.86 2.63
N PHE A 147 -7.08 -7.38 1.51
CA PHE A 147 -7.82 -6.59 0.54
C PHE A 147 -9.00 -7.38 -0.04
N GLU A 148 -8.75 -8.60 -0.50
CA GLU A 148 -9.77 -9.49 -1.08
C GLU A 148 -10.86 -9.85 -0.07
N ALA A 149 -10.50 -10.12 1.19
CA ALA A 149 -11.47 -10.38 2.26
C ALA A 149 -12.41 -9.19 2.47
N ARG A 150 -11.88 -7.97 2.54
CA ARG A 150 -12.69 -6.75 2.71
C ARG A 150 -13.56 -6.48 1.49
N LEU A 151 -13.02 -6.65 0.30
CA LEU A 151 -13.76 -6.50 -0.95
C LEU A 151 -14.90 -7.52 -1.05
N SER A 152 -14.69 -8.76 -0.56
CA SER A 152 -15.76 -9.76 -0.51
C SER A 152 -16.90 -9.35 0.40
N VAL A 153 -16.63 -8.72 1.55
CA VAL A 153 -17.68 -8.18 2.42
C VAL A 153 -18.46 -7.08 1.71
N VAL A 154 -17.76 -6.20 1.00
CA VAL A 154 -18.38 -5.11 0.23
C VAL A 154 -19.38 -5.65 -0.79
N PHE A 155 -19.02 -6.71 -1.53
CA PHE A 155 -19.89 -7.29 -2.56
C PHE A 155 -20.98 -8.22 -2.03
N TYR A 156 -20.71 -9.03 -1.00
CA TYR A 156 -21.68 -10.04 -0.55
C TYR A 156 -22.65 -9.54 0.51
N MET A 157 -22.44 -8.34 1.07
CA MET A 157 -23.29 -7.77 2.12
C MET A 157 -24.04 -6.51 1.67
N GLY A 158 -24.24 -6.27 0.37
CA GLY A 158 -25.04 -5.13 -0.10
C GLY A 158 -24.38 -3.77 0.20
N LEU A 159 -23.05 -3.72 0.19
CA LEU A 159 -22.26 -2.54 0.53
C LEU A 159 -21.58 -1.94 -0.72
N GLU A 160 -22.17 -2.16 -1.89
CA GLU A 160 -21.61 -1.86 -3.21
C GLU A 160 -21.27 -0.38 -3.39
N ARG A 161 -21.94 0.53 -2.67
CA ARG A 161 -21.56 1.95 -2.64
C ARG A 161 -20.09 2.17 -2.31
N HIS A 162 -19.47 1.24 -1.56
CA HIS A 162 -18.06 1.33 -1.21
C HIS A 162 -17.09 0.72 -2.24
N SER A 163 -17.59 0.10 -3.31
CA SER A 163 -16.74 -0.37 -4.42
C SER A 163 -15.87 0.75 -5.00
N VAL A 164 -16.43 1.97 -5.14
CA VAL A 164 -15.71 3.14 -5.64
C VAL A 164 -14.48 3.52 -4.81
N LEU A 165 -14.49 3.23 -3.49
CA LEU A 165 -13.33 3.39 -2.64
C LEU A 165 -12.30 2.29 -2.91
N PHE A 166 -12.74 1.04 -3.07
CA PHE A 166 -11.86 -0.09 -3.34
C PHE A 166 -11.22 -0.04 -4.73
N ASP A 167 -11.88 0.57 -5.73
CA ASP A 167 -11.32 0.80 -7.07
C ASP A 167 -10.08 1.71 -7.05
N LYS A 168 -9.97 2.57 -6.04
CA LYS A 168 -8.84 3.48 -5.83
C LYS A 168 -7.77 2.88 -4.91
N LEU A 169 -8.05 1.74 -4.31
CA LEU A 169 -7.17 1.05 -3.39
C LEU A 169 -6.53 -0.16 -4.06
N SER A 170 -5.41 -0.57 -3.48
CA SER A 170 -4.70 -1.78 -3.85
C SER A 170 -4.31 -2.55 -2.59
N PRO A 171 -3.88 -3.82 -2.73
CA PRO A 171 -3.27 -4.56 -1.64
C PRO A 171 -2.21 -3.77 -0.87
N GLN A 172 -1.37 -2.97 -1.54
CA GLN A 172 -0.28 -2.24 -0.88
C GLN A 172 -0.79 -1.19 0.13
N ASN A 173 -2.03 -0.73 -0.03
CA ASN A 173 -2.68 0.23 0.85
C ASN A 173 -3.29 -0.41 2.10
N MET A 174 -3.28 -1.75 2.21
CA MET A 174 -3.73 -2.43 3.42
C MET A 174 -2.66 -2.35 4.53
N SER A 175 -3.11 -2.40 5.78
CA SER A 175 -2.21 -2.45 6.94
C SER A 175 -1.35 -3.71 6.93
N GLY A 176 -0.11 -3.57 7.40
CA GLY A 176 0.78 -4.71 7.58
C GLY A 176 0.40 -5.55 8.80
N ASP A 177 0.97 -6.75 8.88
CA ASP A 177 0.86 -7.63 10.04
C ASP A 177 2.26 -8.08 10.47
N GLU A 178 2.59 -7.83 11.73
CA GLU A 178 3.76 -8.40 12.40
C GLU A 178 3.36 -9.63 13.22
N THR A 179 4.17 -10.68 13.15
CA THR A 179 4.02 -11.87 13.99
C THR A 179 4.73 -11.64 15.32
N ASP A 180 4.16 -12.13 16.42
CA ASP A 180 4.77 -12.09 17.74
C ASP A 180 6.14 -12.82 17.77
N GLY A 181 7.23 -12.06 17.63
CA GLY A 181 8.59 -12.46 17.99
C GLY A 181 9.14 -13.76 17.37
N PRO A 182 10.30 -14.23 17.86
CA PRO A 182 10.92 -15.48 17.38
C PRO A 182 10.20 -16.74 17.87
N SER A 183 9.36 -16.65 18.91
CA SER A 183 8.63 -17.80 19.47
C SER A 183 7.17 -17.82 19.03
N ARG A 184 6.82 -18.84 18.24
CA ARG A 184 5.45 -19.07 17.75
C ARG A 184 4.56 -19.56 18.90
N LYS A 185 3.90 -18.67 19.62
CA LYS A 185 2.83 -19.03 20.55
C LYS A 185 1.52 -19.22 19.76
N LEU A 186 0.87 -20.37 19.96
CA LEU A 186 -0.45 -20.66 19.41
C LEU A 186 -1.53 -20.28 20.44
N PRO A 187 -2.65 -19.67 20.04
CA PRO A 187 -2.97 -19.18 18.68
C PRO A 187 -2.15 -17.94 18.30
N MET A 188 -1.72 -17.87 17.04
CA MET A 188 -0.91 -16.73 16.56
C MET A 188 -1.75 -15.46 16.51
N ALA A 189 -1.45 -14.52 17.41
CA ALA A 189 -1.94 -13.15 17.32
C ALA A 189 -1.05 -12.34 16.35
N TYR A 190 -1.67 -11.57 15.48
CA TYR A 190 -0.97 -10.67 14.55
C TYR A 190 -1.13 -9.24 15.01
N ARG A 191 -0.02 -8.52 15.12
CA ARG A 191 -0.05 -7.09 15.46
C ARG A 191 -0.24 -6.29 14.19
N ILE A 192 -1.19 -5.37 14.23
CA ILE A 192 -1.44 -4.44 13.13
C ILE A 192 -0.28 -3.45 13.07
N ILE A 193 0.32 -3.32 11.89
CA ILE A 193 1.20 -2.18 11.55
C ILE A 193 0.32 -1.14 10.86
N GLU A 194 0.10 -0.01 11.53
CA GLU A 194 -0.70 1.08 10.99
C GLU A 194 0.07 1.87 9.95
N ALA A 195 -0.62 2.34 8.92
CA ALA A 195 -0.04 3.26 7.95
C ALA A 195 -0.29 4.71 8.41
N SER A 196 0.75 5.52 8.51
CA SER A 196 0.68 6.90 9.02
C SER A 196 -0.26 7.79 8.22
N TRP A 197 -0.44 7.49 6.92
CA TRP A 197 -1.30 8.25 6.04
C TRP A 197 -2.79 7.99 6.27
N GLN A 198 -3.19 6.87 6.88
CA GLN A 198 -4.61 6.51 7.01
C GLN A 198 -5.28 7.32 8.13
N SER A 199 -6.42 7.93 7.82
CA SER A 199 -7.26 8.52 8.87
C SER A 199 -7.83 7.46 9.81
N ASP A 200 -8.16 7.84 11.03
CA ASP A 200 -8.77 6.92 12.00
C ASP A 200 -10.17 6.48 11.57
N ALA A 201 -10.91 7.32 10.84
CA ALA A 201 -12.17 6.96 10.22
C ALA A 201 -11.99 5.81 9.21
N LEU A 202 -11.02 5.91 8.30
CA LEU A 202 -10.72 4.87 7.33
C LEU A 202 -10.25 3.57 8.01
N LYS A 203 -9.40 3.69 9.04
CA LYS A 203 -8.97 2.53 9.85
C LYS A 203 -10.18 1.85 10.48
N THR A 204 -11.06 2.61 11.13
CA THR A 204 -12.26 2.11 11.82
C THR A 204 -13.19 1.40 10.84
N PHE A 205 -13.45 2.02 9.69
CA PHE A 205 -14.20 1.42 8.58
C PHE A 205 -13.62 0.06 8.17
N PHE A 206 -12.31 -0.01 7.91
CA PHE A 206 -11.65 -1.27 7.55
C PHE A 206 -11.73 -2.33 8.65
N ARG A 207 -11.69 -1.94 9.94
CA ARG A 207 -11.85 -2.89 11.06
C ARG A 207 -13.27 -3.42 11.14
N ALA A 208 -14.26 -2.58 10.89
CA ALA A 208 -15.65 -3.02 10.85
C ALA A 208 -15.88 -4.03 9.71
N LEU A 209 -15.26 -3.84 8.53
CA LEU A 209 -15.25 -4.85 7.46
C LEU A 209 -14.55 -6.14 7.91
N ASP A 210 -13.40 -6.06 8.58
CA ASP A 210 -12.68 -7.23 9.12
C ASP A 210 -13.54 -8.02 10.14
N VAL A 211 -14.38 -7.34 10.93
CA VAL A 211 -15.34 -7.98 11.86
C VAL A 211 -16.46 -8.67 11.10
N LYS A 212 -17.08 -7.99 10.12
CA LYS A 212 -18.13 -8.57 9.26
C LYS A 212 -17.61 -9.83 8.52
N TYR A 213 -16.40 -9.78 7.97
CA TYR A 213 -15.77 -10.93 7.30
C TYR A 213 -15.58 -12.12 8.24
N ARG A 214 -15.13 -11.88 9.48
CA ARG A 214 -14.95 -12.97 10.47
C ARG A 214 -16.27 -13.61 10.84
N ARG A 215 -17.31 -12.81 11.08
CA ARG A 215 -18.66 -13.31 11.39
C ARG A 215 -19.21 -14.17 10.25
N ASP A 216 -19.05 -13.73 9.00
CA ASP A 216 -19.45 -14.50 7.81
C ASP A 216 -18.65 -15.80 7.67
N TRP A 217 -17.34 -15.78 7.97
CA TRP A 217 -16.52 -16.99 7.92
C TRP A 217 -16.92 -18.00 9.00
N GLU A 218 -17.22 -17.54 10.23
CA GLU A 218 -17.64 -18.39 11.35
C GLU A 218 -19.06 -18.95 11.17
N LYS A 219 -19.96 -18.13 10.63
CA LYS A 219 -21.38 -18.44 10.43
C LYS A 219 -21.82 -17.99 9.03
N PRO A 220 -21.46 -18.73 7.97
CA PRO A 220 -21.88 -18.37 6.63
C PRO A 220 -23.41 -18.41 6.55
N LYS A 221 -24.02 -17.33 6.05
CA LYS A 221 -25.47 -17.28 5.88
C LYS A 221 -25.89 -18.04 4.61
N GLY A 222 -27.02 -18.75 4.68
CA GLY A 222 -27.67 -19.40 3.53
C GLY A 222 -27.03 -20.72 3.06
N LEU A 223 -27.05 -20.96 1.75
CA LEU A 223 -26.58 -22.19 1.08
C LEU A 223 -25.03 -22.33 1.02
N GLN A 224 -24.29 -21.35 1.56
CA GLN A 224 -22.83 -21.39 1.53
C GLN A 224 -22.31 -22.39 2.57
N ARG A 225 -21.54 -23.38 2.10
CA ARG A 225 -20.82 -24.30 3.00
C ARG A 225 -19.80 -23.53 3.83
N ALA A 226 -19.58 -23.99 5.07
CA ALA A 226 -18.46 -23.56 5.91
C ALA A 226 -17.18 -23.49 5.07
N LYS A 227 -16.55 -22.31 5.02
CA LYS A 227 -15.34 -22.08 4.23
C LYS A 227 -14.23 -22.96 4.80
N GLY A 228 -13.90 -24.05 4.11
CA GLY A 228 -12.78 -24.92 4.49
C GLY A 228 -11.45 -24.16 4.49
N GLY A 229 -10.54 -24.53 5.39
CA GLY A 229 -9.21 -23.92 5.50
C GLY A 229 -8.97 -23.24 6.85
N ASN A 230 -7.91 -22.43 6.91
CA ASN A 230 -7.53 -21.73 8.13
C ASN A 230 -8.47 -20.55 8.42
N ALA A 231 -8.85 -20.40 9.68
CA ALA A 231 -9.62 -19.25 10.15
C ALA A 231 -8.94 -17.91 9.81
N PRO A 232 -9.71 -16.84 9.57
CA PRO A 232 -9.17 -15.50 9.41
C PRO A 232 -8.29 -15.15 10.62
N ARG A 233 -7.16 -14.50 10.33
CA ARG A 233 -6.18 -14.17 11.37
C ARG A 233 -6.79 -13.22 12.40
N THR A 234 -6.55 -13.50 13.69
CA THR A 234 -6.84 -12.54 14.76
C THR A 234 -5.80 -11.43 14.74
N ARG A 235 -6.24 -10.22 14.46
CA ARG A 235 -5.41 -9.01 14.35
C ARG A 235 -5.72 -8.08 15.52
N ILE A 236 -4.68 -7.65 16.24
CA ILE A 236 -4.80 -6.87 17.47
C ILE A 236 -4.10 -5.52 17.30
N THR A 237 -4.80 -4.45 17.65
CA THR A 237 -4.22 -3.11 17.76
C THR A 237 -3.55 -2.97 19.13
N ARG A 238 -2.36 -2.37 19.18
CA ARG A 238 -1.69 -2.04 20.44
C ARG A 238 -1.38 -0.55 20.49
N ALA A 239 -1.38 0.00 21.70
CA ALA A 239 -1.00 1.39 21.94
C ALA A 239 0.48 1.66 21.59
N ASP A 240 1.36 0.66 21.75
CA ASP A 240 2.77 0.68 21.34
C ASP A 240 2.97 0.13 19.91
N GLY A 241 1.91 0.15 19.10
CA GLY A 241 1.91 -0.38 17.74
C GLY A 241 2.92 0.35 16.85
N ARG A 242 3.61 -0.41 16.01
CA ARG A 242 4.48 0.16 14.99
C ARG A 242 3.65 0.87 13.93
N ILE A 243 4.02 2.11 13.64
CA ILE A 243 3.49 2.88 12.51
C ILE A 243 4.51 2.84 11.37
N GLU A 244 4.04 2.54 10.16
CA GLU A 244 4.82 2.64 8.92
C GLU A 244 4.32 3.82 8.08
N VAL A 245 5.20 4.47 7.31
CA VAL A 245 4.76 5.54 6.39
C VAL A 245 3.71 5.02 5.40
N GLY A 246 3.84 3.75 5.00
CA GLY A 246 2.94 3.10 4.04
C GLY A 246 3.01 3.71 2.64
N TYR A 247 2.23 3.16 1.72
CA TYR A 247 2.00 3.76 0.40
C TYR A 247 0.60 4.38 0.39
N ALA A 248 0.54 5.71 0.31
CA ALA A 248 -0.72 6.44 0.22
C ALA A 248 -1.24 6.36 -1.23
N PRO A 249 -2.48 5.91 -1.46
CA PRO A 249 -3.10 5.89 -2.77
C PRO A 249 -3.39 7.32 -3.25
N CYS A 250 -3.37 7.52 -4.56
CA CYS A 250 -3.82 8.75 -5.18
C CYS A 250 -5.35 8.74 -5.38
N GLY A 251 -5.97 9.91 -5.44
CA GLY A 251 -7.36 10.08 -5.83
C GLY A 251 -8.39 9.74 -4.76
N LEU A 252 -8.01 9.57 -3.49
CA LEU A 252 -8.98 9.40 -2.39
C LEU A 252 -9.55 10.73 -1.91
N TRP A 253 -10.65 10.65 -1.17
CA TRP A 253 -11.29 11.74 -0.46
C TRP A 253 -10.44 12.27 0.68
N ARG A 254 -10.61 13.56 1.00
CA ARG A 254 -9.77 14.25 2.00
C ARG A 254 -9.79 13.57 3.37
N ASN A 255 -10.95 13.08 3.83
CA ASN A 255 -11.11 12.42 5.12
C ASN A 255 -10.60 10.96 5.15
N CYS A 256 -10.08 10.42 4.04
CA CYS A 256 -9.35 9.14 4.04
C CYS A 256 -7.91 9.29 4.57
N TYR A 257 -7.35 10.50 4.53
CA TYR A 257 -5.98 10.77 4.93
C TYR A 257 -5.90 11.33 6.35
N ASN A 258 -4.86 10.95 7.09
CA ASN A 258 -4.54 11.56 8.38
C ASN A 258 -4.08 13.02 8.16
N GLU A 259 -4.69 13.95 8.88
CA GLU A 259 -4.49 15.38 8.65
C GLU A 259 -3.09 15.85 9.06
N GLU A 260 -2.54 15.34 10.17
CA GLU A 260 -1.18 15.68 10.62
C GLU A 260 -0.14 15.18 9.63
N TRP A 261 -0.31 13.95 9.15
CA TRP A 261 0.52 13.38 8.11
C TRP A 261 0.43 14.21 6.83
N LEU A 262 -0.77 14.58 6.36
CA LEU A 262 -0.94 15.45 5.21
C LEU A 262 -0.21 16.77 5.40
N ARG A 263 -0.37 17.44 6.55
CA ARG A 263 0.30 18.72 6.83
C ARG A 263 1.82 18.58 6.72
N SER A 264 2.39 17.47 7.19
CA SER A 264 3.83 17.18 7.13
C SER A 264 4.41 17.03 5.72
N LEU A 265 3.58 16.74 4.72
CA LEU A 265 4.05 16.51 3.35
C LEU A 265 4.48 17.80 2.66
N ALA A 266 5.53 17.69 1.84
CA ALA A 266 5.93 18.75 0.93
C ALA A 266 4.85 18.99 -0.15
N SER A 267 4.82 20.20 -0.70
CA SER A 267 3.78 20.60 -1.67
C SER A 267 3.69 19.67 -2.89
N TYR A 268 4.82 19.17 -3.41
CA TYR A 268 4.84 18.24 -4.55
C TYR A 268 4.22 16.88 -4.21
N GLN A 269 4.45 16.38 -2.99
CA GLN A 269 3.87 15.12 -2.52
C GLN A 269 2.36 15.25 -2.37
N LYS A 270 1.88 16.38 -1.84
CA LYS A 270 0.44 16.69 -1.73
C LYS A 270 -0.24 16.73 -3.10
N ARG A 271 0.37 17.38 -4.10
CA ARG A 271 -0.16 17.42 -5.48
C ARG A 271 -0.25 16.02 -6.09
N ALA A 272 0.78 15.19 -5.90
CA ALA A 272 0.83 13.83 -6.42
C ALA A 272 -0.29 12.92 -5.86
N LEU A 273 -0.86 13.25 -4.70
CA LEU A 273 -1.99 12.49 -4.13
C LEU A 273 -3.32 12.74 -4.86
N GLN A 274 -3.47 13.82 -5.63
CA GLN A 274 -4.71 14.14 -6.36
C GLN A 274 -5.97 14.03 -5.47
N ILE A 275 -5.89 14.59 -4.27
CA ILE A 275 -6.94 14.45 -3.24
C ILE A 275 -8.27 15.01 -3.76
N VAL A 276 -9.32 14.20 -3.66
CA VAL A 276 -10.69 14.64 -3.95
C VAL A 276 -11.17 15.53 -2.80
N ASN A 277 -11.50 16.79 -3.11
CA ASN A 277 -11.89 17.79 -2.11
C ASN A 277 -13.36 17.64 -1.65
N SER A 278 -13.72 16.44 -1.20
CA SER A 278 -14.99 16.10 -0.56
C SER A 278 -14.75 15.03 0.49
N ASP A 279 -15.67 14.86 1.42
CA ASP A 279 -15.62 13.77 2.39
C ASP A 279 -16.26 12.51 1.82
N TYR A 280 -15.67 11.37 2.13
CA TYR A 280 -16.22 10.06 1.86
C TYR A 280 -17.12 9.60 3.01
N ASP A 281 -18.24 8.97 2.69
CA ASP A 281 -19.14 8.38 3.67
C ASP A 281 -18.72 6.93 4.02
N PHE A 282 -18.36 6.73 5.29
CA PHE A 282 -17.90 5.44 5.83
C PHE A 282 -19.02 4.62 6.49
N ASP A 283 -20.26 5.06 6.40
CA ASP A 283 -21.38 4.32 6.99
C ASP A 283 -21.46 2.89 6.44
N LEU A 284 -21.89 1.93 7.26
CA LEU A 284 -21.97 0.50 6.91
C LEU A 284 -23.39 -0.07 7.06
N THR A 285 -24.39 0.79 7.21
CA THR A 285 -25.79 0.38 7.15
C THR A 285 -26.15 0.01 5.70
N THR A 286 -26.89 -1.08 5.55
CA THR A 286 -27.48 -1.48 4.27
C THR A 286 -28.83 -0.80 4.15
N GLU A 287 -29.22 -0.37 2.94
CA GLU A 287 -30.50 0.29 2.70
C GLU A 287 -31.71 -0.58 3.08
N ASP A 288 -31.51 -1.90 3.22
CA ASP A 288 -32.52 -2.89 3.62
C ASP A 288 -32.65 -3.11 5.15
N ASP A 289 -31.84 -2.47 5.99
CA ASP A 289 -31.88 -2.68 7.46
C ASP A 289 -32.91 -1.77 8.17
N ASP A 290 -33.68 -0.99 7.41
CA ASP A 290 -34.74 -0.12 7.93
C ASP A 290 -36.07 -0.90 8.06
N GLY A 291 -36.12 -1.77 9.07
CA GLY A 291 -37.38 -2.14 9.73
C GLY A 291 -37.98 -3.51 9.40
N THR A 292 -37.66 -4.52 10.22
CA THR A 292 -38.64 -5.38 10.92
C THR A 292 -37.94 -6.31 11.91
N ASP A 293 -37.49 -5.79 13.05
CA ASP A 293 -37.32 -6.61 14.26
C ASP A 293 -38.70 -6.69 14.94
N SER A 294 -39.61 -7.45 14.33
CA SER A 294 -40.84 -7.88 14.97
C SER A 294 -40.50 -9.09 15.83
N GLY A 295 -40.39 -8.85 17.14
CA GLY A 295 -40.18 -9.89 18.12
C GLY A 295 -41.18 -11.03 17.93
N SER A 296 -40.67 -12.21 17.61
CA SER A 296 -41.39 -13.46 17.82
C SER A 296 -41.26 -13.82 19.30
N GLY A 297 -42.29 -13.46 20.07
CA GLY A 297 -42.52 -14.10 21.35
C GLY A 297 -42.66 -15.60 21.13
N GLU A 298 -41.82 -16.37 21.81
CA GLU A 298 -42.02 -17.80 22.00
C GLU A 298 -43.31 -17.96 22.82
N GLU A 299 -44.41 -18.27 22.15
CA GLU A 299 -45.56 -18.89 22.80
C GLU A 299 -45.21 -20.37 23.05
N ASP A 300 -45.17 -20.72 24.34
CA ASP A 300 -45.09 -22.09 24.85
C ASP A 300 -46.15 -22.97 24.18
N ILE A 301 -45.70 -23.92 23.36
CA ILE A 301 -46.53 -25.03 22.88
C ILE A 301 -46.43 -26.15 23.94
N PRO A 302 -47.52 -26.51 24.63
CA PRO A 302 -47.51 -27.63 25.56
C PRO A 302 -47.36 -28.95 24.80
N MET A 303 -46.35 -29.74 25.17
CA MET A 303 -46.20 -31.13 24.73
C MET A 303 -47.37 -31.95 25.30
N GLU A 304 -48.29 -32.37 24.43
CA GLU A 304 -49.23 -33.45 24.74
C GLU A 304 -48.47 -34.78 24.83
N GLU A 305 -48.60 -35.42 25.99
CA GLU A 305 -48.22 -36.79 26.26
C GLU A 305 -49.03 -37.74 25.37
N ASN A 306 -48.38 -38.44 24.45
CA ASN A 306 -48.92 -39.67 23.88
C ASN A 306 -48.29 -40.85 24.62
N GLU A 307 -48.97 -41.26 25.69
CA GLU A 307 -48.99 -42.64 26.11
C GLU A 307 -49.82 -43.43 25.09
N ASP A 308 -49.21 -44.40 24.40
CA ASP A 308 -49.94 -45.60 24.01
C ASP A 308 -48.97 -46.77 23.86
N ALA A 309 -49.25 -47.77 24.69
CA ALA A 309 -48.66 -49.08 24.73
C ALA A 309 -49.37 -50.01 23.73
N ASP A 310 -48.63 -50.89 23.06
CA ASP A 310 -49.01 -52.31 22.88
C ASP A 310 -47.87 -53.03 22.12
N SER A 311 -47.21 -53.99 22.77
CA SER A 311 -47.39 -55.46 22.64
C SER A 311 -46.83 -56.02 21.32
N ALA A 312 -45.66 -56.66 21.41
CA ALA A 312 -45.46 -58.11 21.50
C ALA A 312 -45.53 -58.81 20.12
N ASP A 313 -44.40 -59.34 19.65
CA ASP A 313 -44.34 -60.77 19.34
C ASP A 313 -42.90 -61.29 19.19
N GLU A 314 -42.69 -62.47 19.77
CA GLU A 314 -41.53 -63.35 19.64
C GLU A 314 -41.50 -63.97 18.24
N VAL A 315 -40.31 -64.13 17.63
CA VAL A 315 -40.00 -65.33 16.84
C VAL A 315 -38.52 -65.66 16.99
N GLU A 316 -38.25 -66.81 17.63
CA GLU A 316 -36.99 -67.54 17.61
C GLU A 316 -36.66 -68.08 16.20
N GLY A 317 -35.38 -68.31 15.91
CA GLY A 317 -34.99 -69.53 15.19
C GLY A 317 -34.18 -69.40 13.90
N GLU A 318 -32.95 -69.91 13.99
CA GLU A 318 -32.16 -70.62 12.97
C GLU A 318 -31.53 -69.84 11.79
N LEU A 319 -30.20 -69.64 11.87
CA LEU A 319 -29.21 -70.51 11.21
C LEU A 319 -27.78 -70.28 11.76
#